data_AF-A0A938RWA4-F1
#
_entry.id   AF-A0A938RWA4-F1
#
_cell.length_a   1.000
_cell.length_b   1.000
_cell.length_c   1.000
_cell.angle_alpha   90.00
_cell.angle_beta   90.00
_cell.angle_gamma   90.00
#
_symmetry.space_group_name_H-M   'P 1'
#
loop_
_entity.id
_entity.type
_entity.pdbx_description
1 polymer ?
#
loop_
_entity_poly.entity_id
_entity_poly.type
_entity_poly.pdbx_seq_one_letter_code
_entity_poly.pdbx_strand_id
1 'polypeptide(L)'
;PALADAATTACAELAADDTCRSAPTLAAAIAAELAVHAALRARSDGPTAEALARAAVRLAQTPKALHNLAALVVGRDPQLALAACERALDLEPDYARAHRVAARAALALGRFDVSADHAQSAADSIADLAERERWVQGLLADAPPAARAVLRAALTP
;
A
#
# COMPACT_ATOMS: atom_id res chain seq x y z
N PRO A 1 -14.26 -14.76 -14.93
CA PRO A 1 -13.17 -14.50 -15.90
C PRO A 1 -13.58 -13.46 -16.95
N ALA A 2 -14.44 -13.78 -17.92
CA ALA A 2 -14.79 -12.88 -19.03
C ALA A 2 -15.45 -11.54 -18.63
N LEU A 3 -16.32 -11.50 -17.61
CA LEU A 3 -16.93 -10.25 -17.11
C LEU A 3 -15.95 -9.37 -16.34
N ALA A 4 -15.06 -10.00 -15.57
CA ALA A 4 -14.03 -9.29 -14.84
C ALA A 4 -12.95 -8.76 -15.80
N ASP A 5 -12.69 -9.46 -16.91
CA ASP A 5 -11.77 -9.02 -17.96
C ASP A 5 -12.41 -7.97 -18.86
N ALA A 6 -13.70 -8.07 -19.18
CA ALA A 6 -14.44 -7.04 -19.90
C ALA A 6 -14.61 -5.75 -19.09
N ALA A 7 -14.88 -5.84 -17.77
CA ALA A 7 -14.88 -4.68 -16.89
C ALA A 7 -13.47 -4.08 -16.73
N THR A 8 -12.43 -4.93 -16.71
CA THR A 8 -11.03 -4.45 -16.68
C THR A 8 -10.65 -3.75 -17.97
N THR A 9 -11.01 -4.32 -19.13
CA THR A 9 -10.73 -3.76 -20.46
C THR A 9 -11.54 -2.49 -20.69
N ALA A 10 -12.85 -2.50 -20.43
CA ALA A 10 -13.70 -1.31 -20.57
C ALA A 10 -13.30 -0.19 -19.59
N CYS A 11 -12.96 -0.51 -18.34
CA CYS A 11 -12.46 0.50 -17.39
C CYS A 11 -11.06 0.99 -17.73
N ALA A 12 -10.18 0.15 -18.31
CA ALA A 12 -8.86 0.57 -18.79
C ALA A 12 -8.95 1.42 -20.06
N GLU A 13 -9.88 1.13 -20.96
CA GLU A 13 -10.22 1.94 -22.14
C GLU A 13 -10.80 3.29 -21.71
N LEU A 14 -11.75 3.31 -20.76
CA LEU A 14 -12.28 4.54 -20.15
C LEU A 14 -11.21 5.34 -19.39
N ALA A 15 -10.22 4.66 -18.80
CA ALA A 15 -9.10 5.33 -18.13
C ALA A 15 -8.13 6.03 -19.09
N ALA A 16 -8.13 5.64 -20.37
CA ALA A 16 -7.34 6.27 -21.42
C ALA A 16 -8.06 7.45 -22.09
N ASP A 17 -9.35 7.64 -21.79
CA ASP A 17 -10.19 8.68 -22.40
C ASP A 17 -10.16 10.00 -21.60
N ASP A 18 -10.25 11.14 -22.29
CA ASP A 18 -10.23 12.48 -21.70
C ASP A 18 -11.43 12.73 -20.75
N THR A 19 -12.46 11.89 -20.84
CA THR A 19 -13.62 11.87 -19.96
C THR A 19 -13.23 11.71 -18.48
N CYS A 20 -12.30 10.81 -18.14
CA CYS A 20 -11.86 10.64 -16.75
C CYS A 20 -11.04 11.83 -16.25
N ARG A 21 -10.34 12.54 -17.15
CA ARG A 21 -9.57 13.74 -16.82
C ARG A 21 -10.47 14.94 -16.51
N SER A 22 -11.65 15.01 -17.14
CA SER A 22 -12.62 16.08 -16.98
C SER A 22 -13.66 15.83 -15.88
N ALA A 23 -13.74 14.60 -15.34
CA ALA A 23 -14.69 14.20 -14.30
C ALA A 23 -14.02 13.48 -13.11
N PRO A 24 -13.48 14.22 -12.11
CA PRO A 24 -12.69 13.64 -11.02
C PRO A 24 -13.48 12.68 -10.12
N THR A 25 -14.78 12.91 -9.95
CA THR A 25 -15.68 12.02 -9.18
C THR A 25 -15.85 10.68 -9.88
N LEU A 26 -15.97 10.67 -11.21
CA LEU A 26 -16.04 9.45 -12.02
C LEU A 26 -14.70 8.70 -11.98
N ALA A 27 -13.58 9.40 -12.12
CA ALA A 27 -12.25 8.80 -12.01
C ALA A 27 -12.02 8.12 -10.65
N ALA A 28 -12.45 8.76 -9.55
CA ALA A 28 -12.37 8.18 -8.22
C ALA A 28 -13.25 6.92 -8.06
N ALA A 29 -14.46 6.92 -8.64
CA ALA A 29 -15.34 5.74 -8.61
C ALA A 29 -14.73 4.56 -9.39
N ILE A 30 -14.22 4.80 -10.60
CA ILE A 30 -13.55 3.77 -11.41
C ILE A 30 -12.29 3.26 -10.70
N ALA A 31 -11.49 4.15 -10.10
CA ALA A 31 -10.32 3.74 -9.33
C ALA A 31 -10.68 2.84 -8.14
N ALA A 32 -11.79 3.13 -7.44
CA ALA A 32 -12.28 2.29 -6.36
C ALA A 32 -12.69 0.89 -6.85
N GLU A 33 -13.40 0.81 -7.98
CA GLU A 33 -13.77 -0.48 -8.60
C GLU A 33 -12.54 -1.29 -9.00
N LEU A 34 -11.56 -0.66 -9.67
CA LEU A 34 -10.31 -1.32 -10.04
C LEU A 34 -9.56 -1.86 -8.82
N ALA A 35 -9.56 -1.12 -7.70
CA ALA A 35 -8.94 -1.57 -6.45
C ALA A 35 -9.63 -2.81 -5.86
N VAL A 36 -10.95 -2.92 -5.95
CA VAL A 36 -11.69 -4.12 -5.53
C VAL A 36 -11.30 -5.32 -6.40
N HIS A 37 -11.27 -5.14 -7.72
CA HIS A 37 -10.88 -6.19 -8.66
C HIS A 37 -9.43 -6.64 -8.45
N ALA A 38 -8.52 -5.71 -8.14
CA ALA A 38 -7.14 -6.03 -7.78
C ALA A 38 -7.09 -6.91 -6.52
N ALA A 39 -7.85 -6.56 -5.48
CA ALA A 39 -7.88 -7.32 -4.23
C ALA A 39 -8.41 -8.76 -4.41
N LEU A 40 -9.44 -8.95 -5.23
CA LEU A 40 -10.00 -10.27 -5.53
C LEU A 40 -9.00 -11.18 -6.26
N ARG A 41 -8.15 -10.59 -7.11
CA ARG A 41 -7.16 -11.32 -7.91
C ARG A 41 -5.81 -11.48 -7.23
N ALA A 42 -5.53 -10.75 -6.15
CA ALA A 42 -4.21 -10.70 -5.52
C ALA A 42 -3.60 -12.07 -5.18
N ARG A 43 -4.43 -13.07 -4.84
CA ARG A 43 -3.98 -14.43 -4.50
C ARG A 43 -3.88 -15.38 -5.68
N SER A 44 -4.68 -15.16 -6.73
CA SER A 44 -4.80 -16.07 -7.87
C SER A 44 -4.02 -15.61 -9.09
N ASP A 45 -3.86 -14.29 -9.26
CA ASP A 45 -3.25 -13.65 -10.41
C ASP A 45 -2.65 -12.29 -9.99
N GLY A 46 -1.45 -12.36 -9.42
CA GLY A 46 -0.69 -11.19 -8.97
C GLY A 46 -0.38 -10.18 -10.09
N PRO A 47 0.08 -10.60 -11.29
CA PRO A 47 0.31 -9.70 -12.41
C PRO A 47 -0.92 -8.88 -12.80
N THR A 48 -2.10 -9.52 -12.92
CA THR A 48 -3.34 -8.78 -13.24
C THR A 48 -3.75 -7.87 -12.10
N ALA A 49 -3.64 -8.31 -10.85
CA ALA A 49 -3.92 -7.47 -9.69
C ALA A 49 -3.05 -6.20 -9.69
N GLU A 50 -1.78 -6.31 -10.06
CA GLU A 50 -0.86 -5.18 -10.09
C GLU A 50 -1.19 -4.21 -11.22
N ALA A 51 -1.50 -4.72 -12.41
CA ALA A 51 -1.93 -3.90 -13.54
C ALA A 51 -3.17 -3.07 -13.18
N LEU A 52 -4.15 -3.69 -12.51
CA LEU A 52 -5.37 -3.04 -12.02
C LEU A 52 -5.08 -1.97 -10.95
N ALA A 53 -4.24 -2.28 -9.96
CA ALA A 53 -3.86 -1.32 -8.93
C ALA A 53 -3.13 -0.10 -9.52
N ARG A 54 -2.23 -0.32 -10.49
CA ARG A 54 -1.56 0.78 -11.21
C ARG A 54 -2.53 1.62 -12.04
N ALA A 55 -3.53 0.99 -12.67
CA ALA A 55 -4.58 1.72 -13.38
C ALA A 55 -5.41 2.59 -12.43
N ALA A 56 -5.77 2.06 -11.25
CA ALA A 56 -6.47 2.81 -10.22
C ALA A 56 -5.67 4.05 -9.78
N VAL A 57 -4.36 3.91 -9.53
CA VAL A 57 -3.48 5.02 -9.15
C VAL A 57 -3.35 6.08 -10.26
N ARG A 58 -3.32 5.67 -11.53
CA ARG A 58 -3.28 6.61 -12.66
C ARG A 58 -4.55 7.45 -12.77
N LEU A 59 -5.71 6.85 -12.48
CA LEU A 59 -6.99 7.54 -12.48
C LEU A 59 -7.16 8.47 -11.28
N ALA A 60 -6.79 8.00 -10.09
CA ALA A 60 -6.92 8.76 -8.87
C ALA A 60 -5.81 8.39 -7.88
N GLN A 61 -4.90 9.34 -7.62
CA GLN A 61 -3.88 9.23 -6.58
C GLN A 61 -4.50 9.50 -5.21
N THR A 62 -5.32 8.55 -4.73
CA THR A 62 -5.85 8.61 -3.36
C THR A 62 -4.93 7.83 -2.41
N PRO A 63 -4.88 8.17 -1.10
CA PRO A 63 -4.09 7.41 -0.12
C PRO A 63 -4.40 5.92 -0.15
N LYS A 64 -5.68 5.57 -0.28
CA LYS A 64 -6.16 4.18 -0.38
C LYS A 64 -5.66 3.47 -1.64
N ALA A 65 -5.74 4.09 -2.82
CA ALA A 65 -5.28 3.47 -4.06
C ALA A 65 -3.75 3.24 -4.05
N LEU A 66 -2.99 4.22 -3.56
CA LEU A 66 -1.55 4.15 -3.41
C LEU A 66 -1.13 3.06 -2.41
N HIS A 67 -1.78 3.01 -1.23
CA HIS A 67 -1.55 1.94 -0.26
C HIS A 67 -1.88 0.56 -0.81
N ASN A 68 -2.98 0.41 -1.56
CA ASN A 68 -3.35 -0.89 -2.14
C ASN A 68 -2.31 -1.38 -3.15
N LEU A 69 -1.78 -0.48 -4.00
CA LEU A 69 -0.66 -0.80 -4.88
C LEU A 69 0.56 -1.22 -4.06
N ALA A 70 0.94 -0.43 -3.05
CA ALA A 70 2.09 -0.71 -2.20
C ALA A 70 1.99 -2.08 -1.50
N ALA A 71 0.83 -2.38 -0.92
CA ALA A 71 0.57 -3.63 -0.22
C ALA A 71 0.69 -4.86 -1.14
N LEU A 72 0.32 -4.71 -2.41
CA LEU A 72 0.40 -5.78 -3.39
C LEU A 72 1.85 -6.05 -3.84
N VAL A 73 2.65 -5.00 -3.97
CA VAL A 73 4.01 -5.11 -4.54
C VAL A 73 5.11 -5.21 -3.50
N VAL A 74 4.86 -4.97 -2.20
CA VAL A 74 5.88 -4.89 -1.14
C VAL A 74 6.85 -6.09 -1.09
N GLY A 75 6.39 -7.31 -1.39
CA GLY A 75 7.25 -8.51 -1.40
C GLY A 75 8.06 -8.69 -2.69
N ARG A 76 7.73 -7.99 -3.77
CA ARG A 76 8.35 -8.14 -5.10
C ARG A 76 9.15 -6.91 -5.54
N ASP A 77 8.64 -5.73 -5.23
CA ASP A 77 9.21 -4.43 -5.56
C ASP A 77 9.05 -3.50 -4.33
N PRO A 78 9.88 -3.69 -3.29
CA PRO A 78 9.80 -2.88 -2.08
C PRO A 78 10.17 -1.41 -2.33
N GLN A 79 10.95 -1.10 -3.37
CA GLN A 79 11.25 0.27 -3.79
C GLN A 79 9.98 1.00 -4.22
N LEU A 80 9.20 0.39 -5.12
CA LEU A 80 7.92 0.95 -5.56
C LEU A 80 6.92 1.03 -4.41
N ALA A 81 6.87 0.00 -3.55
CA ALA A 81 5.96 0.00 -2.41
C ALA A 81 6.24 1.19 -1.47
N LEU A 82 7.51 1.45 -1.15
CA LEU A 82 7.88 2.58 -0.31
C LEU A 82 7.49 3.91 -0.97
N ALA A 83 7.82 4.12 -2.25
CA ALA A 83 7.48 5.33 -2.97
C ALA A 83 5.96 5.58 -3.06
N ALA A 84 5.16 4.52 -3.23
CA ALA A 84 3.71 4.62 -3.22
C ALA A 84 3.17 4.95 -1.82
N CYS A 85 3.76 4.38 -0.76
CA CYS A 85 3.41 4.75 0.61
C CYS A 85 3.79 6.20 0.94
N GLU A 86 4.99 6.66 0.59
CA GLU A 86 5.43 8.05 0.76
C GLU A 86 4.43 9.00 0.10
N ARG A 87 4.01 8.69 -1.14
CA ARG A 87 3.00 9.49 -1.83
C ARG A 87 1.62 9.45 -1.15
N ALA A 88 1.24 8.32 -0.55
CA ALA A 88 0.00 8.24 0.22
C ALA A 88 0.08 9.12 1.48
N LEU A 89 1.24 9.16 2.13
CA LEU A 89 1.50 9.95 3.33
C LEU A 89 1.68 11.44 3.04
N ASP A 90 2.17 11.82 1.85
CA ASP A 90 2.13 13.22 1.38
C ASP A 90 0.69 13.77 1.33
N LEU A 91 -0.27 12.91 1.01
CA LEU A 91 -1.68 13.27 0.88
C LEU A 91 -2.43 13.18 2.22
N GLU A 92 -2.11 12.16 3.01
CA GLU A 92 -2.72 11.92 4.32
C GLU A 92 -1.61 11.41 5.28
N PRO A 93 -0.95 12.33 6.01
CA PRO A 93 0.18 11.99 6.87
C PRO A 93 -0.15 10.93 7.92
N ASP A 94 -1.36 10.94 8.45
CA ASP A 94 -1.80 10.03 9.51
C ASP A 94 -2.36 8.69 8.96
N TYR A 95 -2.15 8.39 7.67
CA TYR A 95 -2.69 7.18 7.06
C TYR A 95 -1.96 5.92 7.55
N ALA A 96 -2.36 5.44 8.72
CA ALA A 96 -1.74 4.34 9.47
C ALA A 96 -1.45 3.07 8.63
N ARG A 97 -2.33 2.76 7.67
CA ARG A 97 -2.15 1.61 6.78
C ARG A 97 -0.94 1.78 5.84
N ALA A 98 -0.66 2.99 5.38
CA ALA A 98 0.54 3.27 4.59
C ALA A 98 1.81 3.14 5.45
N HIS A 99 1.83 3.67 6.67
CA HIS A 99 2.96 3.49 7.59
C HIS A 99 3.30 2.01 7.84
N ARG A 100 2.29 1.15 8.03
CA ARG A 100 2.51 -0.29 8.22
C ARG A 100 3.19 -0.96 7.02
N VAL A 101 2.83 -0.56 5.79
CA VAL A 101 3.43 -1.10 4.56
C VAL A 101 4.80 -0.48 4.31
N ALA A 102 4.97 0.81 4.57
CA ALA A 102 6.23 1.52 4.44
C ALA A 102 7.30 0.94 5.36
N ALA A 103 6.96 0.61 6.61
CA ALA A 103 7.88 -0.08 7.52
C ALA A 103 8.39 -1.42 6.94
N ARG A 104 7.48 -2.23 6.39
CA ARG A 104 7.84 -3.51 5.75
C ARG A 104 8.70 -3.33 4.50
N ALA A 105 8.34 -2.37 3.64
CA ALA A 105 9.09 -2.04 2.44
C ALA A 105 10.51 -1.56 2.80
N ALA A 106 10.63 -0.66 3.78
CA ALA A 106 11.91 -0.16 4.26
C ALA A 106 12.79 -1.28 4.87
N LEU A 107 12.21 -2.23 5.61
CA LEU A 107 12.96 -3.42 6.08
C LEU A 107 13.52 -4.25 4.94
N ALA A 108 12.69 -4.54 3.92
CA ALA A 108 13.11 -5.30 2.75
C ALA A 108 14.24 -4.58 1.96
N LEU A 109 14.29 -3.25 2.03
CA LEU A 109 15.34 -2.43 1.42
C LEU A 109 16.59 -2.26 2.28
N GLY A 110 16.60 -2.77 3.52
CA GLY A 110 17.71 -2.54 4.45
C GLY A 110 17.75 -1.13 5.06
N ARG A 111 16.68 -0.33 4.90
CA ARG A 111 16.57 1.05 5.41
C ARG A 111 15.96 1.04 6.81
N PHE A 112 16.74 0.60 7.79
CA PHE A 112 16.22 0.29 9.12
C PHE A 112 15.71 1.52 9.90
N ASP A 113 16.37 2.67 9.75
CA ASP A 113 15.93 3.91 10.41
C ASP A 113 14.57 4.37 9.85
N VAL A 114 14.42 4.39 8.53
CA VAL A 114 13.14 4.69 7.86
C VAL A 114 12.05 3.70 8.27
N SER A 115 12.41 2.41 8.41
CA SER A 115 11.46 1.44 8.93
C SER A 115 11.04 1.74 10.36
N ALA A 116 11.96 2.19 11.20
CA ALA A 116 11.68 2.48 12.60
C ALA A 116 10.72 3.67 12.74
N ASP A 117 10.94 4.74 11.98
CA ASP A 117 10.07 5.93 11.98
C ASP A 117 8.63 5.58 11.58
N HIS A 118 8.47 4.82 10.48
CA HIS A 118 7.16 4.37 10.05
C HIS A 118 6.56 3.32 10.98
N ALA A 119 7.38 2.48 11.61
CA ALA A 119 6.88 1.52 12.57
C ALA A 119 6.36 2.18 13.84
N GLN A 120 7.03 3.23 14.30
CA GLN A 120 6.59 4.04 15.44
C GLN A 120 5.25 4.70 15.14
N SER A 121 5.15 5.39 14.00
CA SER A 121 3.91 6.03 13.54
C SER A 121 2.74 5.02 13.42
N ALA A 122 3.03 3.82 12.91
CA ALA A 122 2.05 2.74 12.84
C ALA A 122 1.65 2.23 14.24
N ALA A 123 2.59 2.08 15.16
CA ALA A 123 2.33 1.63 16.52
C ALA A 123 1.49 2.66 17.31
N ASP A 124 1.76 3.95 17.15
CA ASP A 124 1.03 5.04 17.81
C ASP A 124 -0.44 5.13 17.36
N SER A 125 -0.73 4.70 16.13
CA SER A 125 -2.10 4.60 15.64
C SER A 125 -2.93 3.47 16.28
N ILE A 126 -2.27 2.51 16.93
CA ILE A 126 -2.94 1.35 17.55
C ILE A 126 -3.21 1.68 19.03
N ALA A 127 -4.47 2.06 19.32
CA ALA A 127 -4.88 2.44 20.66
C ALA A 127 -4.84 1.28 21.68
N ASP A 128 -5.13 0.05 21.24
CA ASP A 128 -5.08 -1.13 22.10
C ASP A 128 -3.64 -1.61 22.29
N LEU A 129 -3.16 -1.58 23.54
CA LEU A 129 -1.79 -1.94 23.86
C LEU A 129 -1.46 -3.38 23.43
N ALA A 130 -2.37 -4.33 23.64
CA ALA A 130 -2.13 -5.72 23.30
C ALA A 130 -2.07 -5.94 21.78
N GLU A 131 -2.90 -5.24 21.00
CA GLU A 131 -2.82 -5.23 19.53
C GLU A 131 -1.52 -4.59 19.06
N ARG A 132 -1.10 -3.48 19.67
CA ARG A 132 0.15 -2.80 19.35
C ARG A 132 1.34 -3.72 19.58
N GLU A 133 1.40 -4.38 20.72
CA GLU A 133 2.44 -5.36 21.06
C GLU A 133 2.46 -6.53 20.07
N ARG A 134 1.30 -7.10 19.74
CA ARG A 134 1.20 -8.18 18.73
C ARG A 134 1.73 -7.73 17.37
N TRP A 135 1.38 -6.52 16.95
CA TRP A 135 1.83 -5.98 15.67
C TRP A 135 3.35 -5.76 15.64
N VAL A 136 3.91 -5.13 16.68
CA VAL A 136 5.36 -4.92 16.82
C VAL A 136 6.12 -6.24 16.85
N GLN A 137 5.63 -7.24 17.60
CA GLN A 137 6.22 -8.58 17.64
C GLN A 137 6.25 -9.23 16.26
N GLY A 138 5.18 -9.10 15.48
CA GLY A 138 5.13 -9.58 14.10
C GLY A 138 6.18 -8.91 13.22
N LEU A 139 6.32 -7.59 13.29
CA LEU A 139 7.33 -6.86 12.53
C LEU A 139 8.76 -7.29 12.91
N LEU A 140 9.05 -7.46 14.21
CA LEU A 140 10.36 -7.91 14.69
C LEU A 140 10.69 -9.36 14.31
N ALA A 141 9.67 -10.22 14.19
CA ALA A 141 9.83 -11.59 13.72
C ALA A 141 10.29 -11.63 12.26
N ASP A 142 9.66 -10.80 11.41
CA ASP A 142 10.00 -10.65 9.98
C ASP A 142 11.32 -9.89 9.76
N ALA A 143 11.79 -9.13 10.76
CA ALA A 143 12.98 -8.31 10.66
C ALA A 143 14.30 -9.12 10.70
N PRO A 144 15.28 -8.81 9.84
CA PRO A 144 16.60 -9.44 9.90
C PRO A 144 17.32 -9.05 11.21
N PRO A 145 18.30 -9.83 11.69
CA PRO A 145 18.98 -9.58 12.96
C PRO A 145 19.53 -8.16 13.10
N ALA A 146 20.06 -7.58 12.02
CA ALA A 146 20.61 -6.22 12.00
C ALA A 146 19.55 -5.13 12.24
N ALA A 147 18.29 -5.36 11.83
CA ALA A 147 17.21 -4.39 12.00
C ALA A 147 16.59 -4.43 13.40
N ARG A 148 16.64 -5.58 14.09
CA ARG A 148 15.93 -5.79 15.37
C ARG A 148 16.38 -4.83 16.47
N ALA A 149 17.66 -4.49 16.53
CA ALA A 149 18.17 -3.56 17.53
C ALA A 149 17.59 -2.14 17.33
N VAL A 150 17.60 -1.66 16.09
CA VAL A 150 17.06 -0.34 15.70
C VAL A 150 15.56 -0.28 15.97
N LEU A 151 14.80 -1.27 15.49
CA LEU A 151 13.36 -1.35 15.70
C LEU A 151 12.98 -1.44 17.18
N ARG A 152 13.71 -2.23 17.97
CA ARG A 152 13.44 -2.31 19.42
C ARG A 152 13.65 -0.97 20.10
N ALA A 153 14.75 -0.28 19.80
CA ALA A 153 15.04 1.01 20.40
C ALA A 153 13.96 2.06 20.08
N ALA A 154 13.44 2.04 18.84
CA ALA A 154 12.39 2.96 18.43
C ALA A 154 11.01 2.63 19.02
N LEU A 155 10.67 1.34 19.15
CA LEU A 155 9.33 0.88 19.51
C LEU A 155 9.14 0.60 21.00
N THR A 156 10.17 0.78 21.82
CA THR A 156 10.02 0.84 23.28
C THR A 156 9.49 2.21 23.70
N PRO A 157 8.45 2.28 24.55
CA PRO A 157 7.94 3.54 25.09
C PRO A 157 8.96 4.26 25.98
#